data_AF-A0A067SKR1-F1
#
_entry.id   AF-A0A067SKR1-F1
#
_cell.length_a   1.000
_cell.length_b   1.000
_cell.length_c   1.000
_cell.angle_alpha   90.00
_cell.angle_beta   90.00
_cell.angle_gamma   90.00
#
_symmetry.space_group_name_H-M   'P 1'
#
loop_
_entity.id
_entity.type
_entity.pdbx_description
1 polymer ?
#
loop_
_entity_poly.entity_id
_entity_poly.type
_entity_poly.pdbx_seq_one_letter_code
_entity_poly.pdbx_strand_id
1 'polypeptide(L)'
;MLYLTTFVVLATTLFKLSQAAPVQIERRIDQITSDAKGPWEQACLKAGGTRDECSNVAVPAAQSLLEAGGVCDQQKSADSMIDLAKQLGNDPEMIRLAQIFAQQPRNSPEKSQVPYCQVAPKNAELNGLFHCQFSGSDFTKFGGDQTGNVPLGLKALSPAGSCPANPNGPVPDGEQLNTLVQNPIAAGSTVETTPSAGNSAVPSQGGSGSEVPDSPPPPTSSASGNTSGTANSGSSCSINP
;
A
#
# COMPACT_ATOMS: atom_id res chain seq x y z
N MET A 1 -59.83 -64.56 -2.87
CA MET A 1 -60.17 -64.11 -1.51
C MET A 1 -58.95 -63.38 -0.93
N LEU A 2 -59.18 -62.11 -0.57
CA LEU A 2 -58.51 -61.24 0.43
C LEU A 2 -56.97 -61.16 0.58
N TYR A 3 -56.51 -59.92 0.30
CA TYR A 3 -55.42 -59.06 0.81
C TYR A 3 -54.78 -59.31 2.21
N LEU A 4 -53.48 -58.92 2.35
CA LEU A 4 -52.92 -57.97 3.37
C LEU A 4 -51.36 -57.87 3.22
N THR A 5 -50.79 -56.86 2.56
CA THR A 5 -50.13 -55.62 3.09
C THR A 5 -49.16 -55.76 4.27
N THR A 6 -47.86 -55.48 4.01
CA THR A 6 -46.86 -55.14 5.05
C THR A 6 -46.11 -53.87 4.64
N PHE A 7 -46.05 -52.92 5.58
CA PHE A 7 -45.64 -51.53 5.45
C PHE A 7 -44.12 -51.33 5.20
N VAL A 8 -43.78 -50.43 4.28
CA VAL A 8 -42.45 -49.83 4.14
C VAL A 8 -42.40 -48.57 5.01
N VAL A 9 -41.58 -48.56 6.05
CA VAL A 9 -41.32 -47.38 6.89
C VAL A 9 -40.25 -46.54 6.22
N LEU A 10 -40.66 -45.41 5.62
CA LEU A 10 -39.78 -44.42 5.02
C LEU A 10 -39.40 -43.37 6.09
N ALA A 11 -38.17 -43.45 6.60
CA ALA A 11 -37.63 -42.46 7.53
C ALA A 11 -37.25 -41.18 6.79
N THR A 12 -38.03 -40.11 6.97
CA THR A 12 -37.77 -38.77 6.43
C THR A 12 -36.85 -38.01 7.38
N THR A 13 -35.59 -37.81 6.97
CA THR A 13 -34.64 -36.93 7.64
C THR A 13 -34.99 -35.47 7.34
N LEU A 14 -35.53 -34.77 8.33
CA LEU A 14 -35.73 -33.32 8.32
C LEU A 14 -34.37 -32.61 8.38
N PHE A 15 -33.81 -32.26 7.23
CA PHE A 15 -32.72 -31.28 7.14
C PHE A 15 -33.27 -29.89 7.49
N LYS A 16 -33.06 -29.45 8.73
CA LYS A 16 -33.26 -28.05 9.11
C LYS A 16 -32.14 -27.21 8.49
N LEU A 17 -32.44 -26.54 7.38
CA LEU A 17 -31.63 -25.45 6.87
C LEU A 17 -31.80 -24.27 7.82
N SER A 18 -30.89 -24.13 8.79
CA SER A 18 -30.74 -22.92 9.58
C SER A 18 -30.31 -21.79 8.64
N GLN A 19 -31.28 -21.02 8.15
CA GLN A 19 -31.04 -19.76 7.46
C GLN A 19 -30.50 -18.80 8.52
N ALA A 20 -29.18 -18.73 8.67
CA ALA A 20 -28.54 -17.66 9.41
C ALA A 20 -28.97 -16.35 8.75
N ALA A 21 -29.76 -15.54 9.45
CA ALA A 21 -30.10 -14.21 8.99
C ALA A 21 -28.78 -13.47 8.67
N PRO A 22 -28.68 -12.77 7.53
CA PRO A 22 -27.49 -11.99 7.23
C PRO A 22 -27.31 -11.01 8.38
N VAL A 23 -26.25 -11.22 9.16
CA VAL A 23 -25.82 -10.24 10.16
C VAL A 23 -25.46 -9.01 9.33
N GLN A 24 -26.38 -8.05 9.26
CA GLN A 24 -26.07 -6.73 8.78
C GLN A 24 -25.18 -6.10 9.85
N ILE A 25 -23.90 -6.45 9.79
CA ILE A 25 -22.86 -5.63 10.38
C ILE A 25 -23.02 -4.30 9.67
N GLU A 26 -23.65 -3.32 10.33
CA GLU A 26 -23.58 -1.93 9.91
C GLU A 26 -22.10 -1.63 9.69
N ARG A 27 -21.67 -1.65 8.43
CA ARG A 27 -20.28 -1.40 8.08
C ARG A 27 -19.97 0.01 8.54
N ARG A 28 -19.12 0.12 9.56
CA ARG A 28 -18.83 1.38 10.27
C ARG A 28 -18.30 2.45 9.30
N ILE A 29 -17.64 2.04 8.23
CA ILE A 29 -17.40 2.68 6.92
C ILE A 29 -17.24 1.48 5.95
N ASP A 30 -17.55 1.60 4.66
CA ASP A 30 -17.56 0.47 3.70
C ASP A 30 -16.13 -0.04 3.34
N GLN A 31 -15.36 -0.46 4.35
CA GLN A 31 -13.91 -0.51 4.28
C GLN A 31 -13.37 -1.87 3.88
N ILE A 32 -13.07 -2.00 2.59
CA ILE A 32 -12.21 -3.04 2.01
C ILE A 32 -10.71 -2.78 2.28
N THR A 33 -10.35 -2.11 3.39
CA THR A 33 -8.96 -1.69 3.68
C THR A 33 -7.98 -2.85 3.78
N SER A 34 -8.42 -4.02 4.23
CA SER A 34 -7.59 -5.23 4.26
C SER A 34 -7.13 -5.71 2.89
N ASP A 35 -7.76 -5.23 1.81
CA ASP A 35 -7.40 -5.58 0.43
C ASP A 35 -6.20 -4.77 -0.07
N ALA A 36 -5.82 -3.68 0.61
CA ALA A 36 -4.65 -2.87 0.28
C ALA A 36 -3.34 -3.67 0.24
N LYS A 37 -3.21 -4.75 1.03
CA LYS A 37 -2.03 -5.64 1.00
C LYS A 37 -1.92 -6.45 -0.29
N GLY A 38 -3.04 -6.71 -0.97
CA GLY A 38 -3.16 -7.72 -2.03
C GLY A 38 -2.16 -7.48 -3.17
N PRO A 39 -2.07 -6.26 -3.72
CA PRO A 39 -1.07 -5.95 -4.74
C PRO A 39 0.37 -6.16 -4.27
N TRP A 40 0.70 -5.82 -3.02
CA TRP A 40 2.05 -6.03 -2.50
C TRP A 40 2.38 -7.52 -2.35
N GLU A 41 1.44 -8.33 -1.85
CA GLU A 41 1.63 -9.79 -1.75
C GLU A 41 1.87 -10.42 -3.13
N GLN A 42 1.14 -9.96 -4.15
CA GLN A 42 1.34 -10.41 -5.53
C GLN A 42 2.70 -9.99 -6.09
N ALA A 43 3.13 -8.75 -5.83
CA ALA A 43 4.46 -8.27 -6.22
C ALA A 43 5.57 -9.08 -5.53
N CYS A 44 5.40 -9.41 -4.24
CA CYS A 44 6.31 -10.25 -3.48
C CYS A 44 6.50 -11.64 -4.11
N LEU A 45 5.39 -12.32 -4.45
CA LEU A 45 5.45 -13.63 -5.13
C LEU A 45 6.15 -13.52 -6.50
N LYS A 46 5.89 -12.44 -7.25
CA LYS A 46 6.52 -12.19 -8.54
C LYS A 46 8.02 -11.90 -8.43
N ALA A 47 8.45 -11.26 -7.35
CA ALA A 47 9.85 -10.99 -7.03
C ALA A 47 10.62 -12.25 -6.56
N GLY A 48 9.95 -13.40 -6.48
CA GLY A 48 10.55 -14.68 -6.11
C GLY A 48 10.40 -15.06 -4.64
N GLY A 49 9.64 -14.29 -3.85
CA GLY A 49 9.29 -14.66 -2.49
C GLY A 49 8.38 -15.89 -2.45
N THR A 50 8.55 -16.73 -1.43
CA THR A 50 7.65 -17.86 -1.17
C THR A 50 6.30 -17.37 -0.63
N ARG A 51 5.26 -18.22 -0.74
CA ARG A 51 3.94 -17.92 -0.19
C ARG A 51 4.01 -17.58 1.30
N ASP A 52 4.80 -18.32 2.06
CA ASP A 52 4.90 -18.15 3.50
C ASP A 52 5.63 -16.84 3.85
N GLU A 53 6.72 -16.51 3.17
CA GLU A 53 7.44 -15.24 3.36
C GLU A 53 6.52 -14.03 3.09
N CYS A 54 5.84 -14.04 1.94
CA CYS A 54 4.95 -12.94 1.57
C CYS A 54 3.74 -12.84 2.53
N SER A 55 3.12 -13.97 2.89
CA SER A 55 1.96 -13.98 3.80
C SER A 55 2.32 -13.57 5.23
N ASN A 56 3.50 -13.95 5.72
CA ASN A 56 3.97 -13.58 7.07
C ASN A 56 4.14 -12.06 7.23
N VAL A 57 4.34 -11.32 6.14
CA VAL A 57 4.36 -9.85 6.15
C VAL A 57 2.99 -9.26 5.82
N ALA A 58 2.29 -9.81 4.84
CA ALA A 58 1.04 -9.26 4.34
C ALA A 58 -0.12 -9.38 5.35
N VAL A 59 -0.21 -10.48 6.11
CA VAL A 59 -1.30 -10.68 7.08
C VAL A 59 -1.24 -9.68 8.24
N PRO A 60 -0.11 -9.50 8.94
CA PRO A 60 0.03 -8.43 9.94
C PRO A 60 -0.23 -7.04 9.35
N ALA A 61 0.16 -6.81 8.09
CA ALA A 61 -0.11 -5.56 7.42
C ALA A 61 -1.62 -5.28 7.26
N ALA A 62 -2.42 -6.25 6.82
CA ALA A 62 -3.88 -6.06 6.81
C ALA A 62 -4.44 -5.76 8.20
N GLN A 63 -3.94 -6.44 9.24
CA GLN A 63 -4.39 -6.21 10.62
C GLN A 63 -4.10 -4.78 11.09
N SER A 64 -2.97 -4.20 10.67
CA SER A 64 -2.61 -2.82 11.02
C SER A 64 -3.57 -1.76 10.48
N LEU A 65 -4.31 -2.07 9.40
CA LEU A 65 -5.32 -1.18 8.81
C LEU A 65 -6.68 -1.27 9.51
N LEU A 66 -6.87 -2.27 10.37
CA LEU A 66 -8.09 -2.44 11.14
C LEU A 66 -8.12 -1.49 12.35
N GLU A 67 -9.31 -1.33 12.91
CA GLU A 67 -9.58 -0.47 14.08
C GLU A 67 -8.68 -0.81 15.29
N ALA A 68 -8.36 -2.09 15.47
CA ALA A 68 -7.55 -2.58 16.59
C ALA A 68 -6.03 -2.39 16.41
N GLY A 69 -5.56 -1.90 15.26
CA GLY A 69 -4.14 -1.67 15.04
C GLY A 69 -3.59 -0.54 15.93
N GLY A 70 -2.39 -0.70 16.46
CA GLY A 70 -1.69 0.36 17.17
C GLY A 70 -1.33 1.54 16.26
N VAL A 71 -1.08 2.71 16.86
CA VAL A 71 -0.80 3.98 16.16
C VAL A 71 0.35 3.86 15.14
N CYS A 72 1.37 3.04 15.44
CA CYS A 72 2.54 2.85 14.58
C CYS A 72 2.57 1.52 13.82
N ASP A 73 1.56 0.67 13.94
CA ASP A 73 1.64 -0.69 13.41
C ASP A 73 1.66 -0.70 11.88
N GLN A 74 0.91 0.20 11.24
CA GLN A 74 0.92 0.33 9.78
C GLN A 74 2.31 0.71 9.24
N GLN A 75 2.99 1.66 9.89
CA GLN A 75 4.34 2.05 9.50
C GLN A 75 5.32 0.87 9.67
N LYS A 76 5.24 0.13 10.78
CA LYS A 76 6.08 -1.06 11.01
C LYS A 76 5.82 -2.17 10.00
N SER A 77 4.56 -2.34 9.58
CA SER A 77 4.20 -3.28 8.52
C SER A 77 4.77 -2.83 7.17
N ALA A 78 4.70 -1.54 6.83
CA ALA A 78 5.32 -0.99 5.63
C ALA A 78 6.86 -1.14 5.66
N ASP A 79 7.49 -0.94 6.82
CA ASP A 79 8.91 -1.21 7.02
C ASP A 79 9.25 -2.68 6.74
N SER A 80 8.44 -3.61 7.26
CA SER A 80 8.62 -5.04 7.03
C SER A 80 8.44 -5.43 5.56
N MET A 81 7.52 -4.76 4.86
CA MET A 81 7.33 -4.90 3.42
C MET A 81 8.58 -4.49 2.63
N ILE A 82 9.19 -3.36 2.99
CA ILE A 82 10.42 -2.87 2.34
C ILE A 82 11.62 -3.75 2.70
N ASP A 83 11.72 -4.21 3.96
CA ASP A 83 12.79 -5.12 4.38
C ASP A 83 12.79 -6.40 3.52
N LEU A 84 11.61 -7.01 3.30
CA LEU A 84 11.50 -8.18 2.43
C LEU A 84 11.79 -7.84 0.97
N ALA A 85 11.33 -6.70 0.47
CA ALA A 85 11.65 -6.25 -0.89
C ALA A 85 13.17 -6.14 -1.12
N LYS A 86 13.91 -5.61 -0.14
CA LYS A 86 15.37 -5.51 -0.17
C LYS A 86 16.05 -6.88 -0.17
N GLN A 87 15.50 -7.85 0.57
CA GLN A 87 15.99 -9.23 0.56
C GLN A 87 15.75 -9.93 -0.79
N LEU A 88 14.63 -9.64 -1.45
CA LEU A 88 14.25 -10.19 -2.76
C LEU A 88 14.83 -9.38 -3.94
N GLY A 89 15.99 -8.74 -3.76
CA GLY A 89 16.70 -8.05 -4.83
C GLY A 89 16.32 -6.59 -5.03
N ASN A 90 15.72 -5.93 -4.02
CA ASN A 90 15.28 -4.54 -4.07
C ASN A 90 14.21 -4.31 -5.15
N ASP A 91 13.19 -5.18 -5.21
CA ASP A 91 12.13 -5.07 -6.20
C ASP A 91 11.42 -3.69 -6.08
N PRO A 92 11.44 -2.87 -7.15
CA PRO A 92 10.93 -1.49 -7.09
C PRO A 92 9.41 -1.45 -6.94
N GLU A 93 8.69 -2.46 -7.43
CA GLU A 93 7.23 -2.51 -7.34
C GLU A 93 6.79 -2.84 -5.91
N MET A 94 7.47 -3.77 -5.23
CA MET A 94 7.25 -4.03 -3.81
C MET A 94 7.49 -2.78 -2.96
N ILE A 95 8.59 -2.04 -3.19
CA ILE A 95 8.89 -0.81 -2.45
C ILE A 95 7.82 0.26 -2.73
N ARG A 96 7.46 0.47 -4.00
CA ARG A 96 6.42 1.42 -4.42
C ARG A 96 5.08 1.12 -3.72
N LEU A 97 4.67 -0.15 -3.69
CA LEU A 97 3.43 -0.59 -3.06
C LEU A 97 3.49 -0.47 -1.54
N ALA A 98 4.64 -0.71 -0.91
CA ALA A 98 4.82 -0.49 0.52
C ALA A 98 4.69 0.99 0.90
N GLN A 99 5.21 1.90 0.08
CA GLN A 99 5.03 3.35 0.26
C GLN A 99 3.57 3.80 0.12
N ILE A 100 2.81 3.21 -0.80
CA ILE A 100 1.36 3.46 -0.91
C ILE A 100 0.63 2.85 0.30
N PHE A 101 1.01 1.64 0.71
CA PHE A 101 0.42 0.99 1.87
C PHE A 101 0.63 1.80 3.15
N ALA A 102 1.82 2.40 3.36
CA ALA A 102 2.08 3.29 4.49
C ALA A 102 1.17 4.52 4.52
N GLN A 103 0.64 4.90 3.36
CA GLN A 103 -0.24 6.05 3.17
C GLN A 103 -1.73 5.68 3.14
N GLN A 104 -2.06 4.39 3.10
CA GLN A 104 -3.43 3.89 3.05
C GLN A 104 -4.22 4.38 4.29
N PRO A 105 -5.42 4.94 4.13
CA PRO A 105 -6.25 5.30 5.28
C PRO A 105 -6.62 4.08 6.11
N ARG A 106 -6.54 4.25 7.44
CA ARG A 106 -6.86 3.22 8.42
C ARG A 106 -8.33 3.29 8.84
N ASN A 107 -8.88 2.15 9.26
CA ASN A 107 -10.19 2.13 9.89
C ASN A 107 -10.16 2.89 11.21
N SER A 108 -11.24 3.60 11.51
CA SER A 108 -11.39 4.37 12.74
C SER A 108 -12.76 4.12 13.36
N PRO A 109 -12.82 3.89 14.69
CA PRO A 109 -14.10 3.88 15.36
C PRO A 109 -14.73 5.28 15.36
N GLU A 110 -16.06 5.31 15.37
CA GLU A 110 -16.85 6.53 15.61
C GLU A 110 -16.58 7.68 14.64
N LYS A 111 -16.01 7.38 13.46
CA LYS A 111 -15.57 8.37 12.48
C LYS A 111 -14.52 9.34 13.01
N SER A 112 -13.75 9.01 14.05
CA SER A 112 -12.65 9.87 14.49
C SER A 112 -11.48 9.85 13.49
N GLN A 113 -10.56 10.81 13.53
CA GLN A 113 -9.29 10.70 12.83
C GLN A 113 -8.37 9.69 13.51
N VAL A 114 -7.61 8.92 12.72
CA VAL A 114 -6.63 7.98 13.25
C VAL A 114 -5.32 8.71 13.55
N PRO A 115 -4.77 8.63 14.78
CA PRO A 115 -3.50 9.25 15.12
C PRO A 115 -2.34 8.81 14.25
N TYR A 116 -1.44 9.73 13.93
CA TYR A 116 -0.21 9.48 13.16
C TYR A 116 0.90 8.92 14.04
N CYS A 117 1.66 7.97 13.51
CA CYS A 117 2.87 7.48 14.17
C CYS A 117 3.85 8.63 14.41
N GLN A 118 4.37 8.72 15.65
CA GLN A 118 5.31 9.75 16.08
C GLN A 118 6.74 9.21 16.19
N VAL A 119 7.02 8.08 15.54
CA VAL A 119 8.34 7.45 15.49
C VAL A 119 8.81 7.46 14.04
N ALA A 120 10.09 7.76 13.81
CA ALA A 120 10.66 7.70 12.47
C ALA A 120 10.59 6.27 11.90
N PRO A 121 10.36 6.09 10.60
CA PRO A 121 10.39 4.77 9.98
C PRO A 121 11.81 4.19 10.02
N LYS A 122 11.90 2.86 9.97
CA LYS A 122 13.18 2.15 9.87
C LYS A 122 13.80 2.34 8.49
N ASN A 123 12.99 2.27 7.44
CA ASN A 123 13.41 2.37 6.06
C ASN A 123 13.27 3.80 5.53
N ALA A 124 14.35 4.32 4.92
CA ALA A 124 14.41 5.69 4.44
C ALA A 124 13.39 5.98 3.31
N GLU A 125 12.95 4.93 2.60
CA GLU A 125 11.92 4.99 1.57
C GLU A 125 10.55 5.46 2.12
N LEU A 126 10.34 5.39 3.45
CA LEU A 126 9.12 5.86 4.11
C LEU A 126 9.27 7.24 4.75
N ASN A 127 10.44 7.88 4.67
CA ASN A 127 10.66 9.17 5.30
C ASN A 127 9.67 10.23 4.79
N GLY A 128 8.97 10.87 5.73
CA GLY A 128 7.97 11.88 5.41
C GLY A 128 6.64 11.33 4.89
N LEU A 129 6.46 10.01 4.82
CA LEU A 129 5.17 9.40 4.52
C LEU A 129 4.33 9.24 5.80
N PHE A 130 3.03 9.39 5.65
CA PHE A 130 2.04 9.20 6.71
C PHE A 130 0.69 8.84 6.06
N HIS A 131 -0.18 8.14 6.79
CA HIS A 131 -1.48 7.73 6.25
C HIS A 131 -2.38 8.93 5.91
N CYS A 132 -3.14 8.79 4.82
CA CYS A 132 -4.30 9.62 4.56
C CYS A 132 -5.40 9.30 5.58
N GLN A 133 -6.39 10.18 5.71
CA GLN A 133 -7.62 9.89 6.44
C GLN A 133 -8.77 9.63 5.47
N PHE A 134 -9.81 8.96 5.92
CA PHE A 134 -11.06 8.83 5.18
C PHE A 134 -11.86 10.12 5.20
N SER A 135 -12.60 10.39 4.12
CA SER A 135 -13.43 11.59 3.96
C SER A 135 -14.56 11.68 4.99
N GLY A 136 -15.04 10.53 5.45
CA GLY A 136 -16.06 10.42 6.48
C GLY A 136 -15.56 10.67 7.90
N SER A 137 -14.25 10.90 8.10
CA SER A 137 -13.70 11.24 9.42
C SER A 137 -14.12 12.64 9.87
N ASP A 138 -14.42 12.77 11.15
CA ASP A 138 -14.61 14.03 11.86
C ASP A 138 -13.24 14.67 12.11
N PHE A 139 -12.90 15.65 11.27
CA PHE A 139 -11.62 16.36 11.33
C PHE A 139 -11.44 17.23 12.60
N THR A 140 -12.43 17.29 13.48
CA THR A 140 -12.34 17.94 14.79
C THR A 140 -11.96 17.00 15.92
N LYS A 141 -11.92 15.68 15.67
CA LYS A 141 -11.65 14.65 16.68
C LYS A 141 -10.57 13.69 16.23
N PHE A 142 -9.66 13.35 17.13
CA PHE A 142 -8.75 12.22 17.00
C PHE A 142 -9.11 11.14 18.02
N GLY A 143 -8.97 9.87 17.62
CA GLY A 143 -9.02 8.76 18.57
C GLY A 143 -7.81 8.77 19.51
N GLY A 144 -7.92 8.07 20.65
CA GLY A 144 -6.78 7.87 21.57
C GLY A 144 -6.44 9.08 22.45
N ASP A 145 -5.18 9.16 22.88
CA ASP A 145 -4.68 10.04 23.95
C ASP A 145 -4.20 11.43 23.47
N GLN A 146 -4.66 11.87 22.29
CA GLN A 146 -4.29 13.15 21.63
C GLN A 146 -2.82 13.25 21.19
N THR A 147 -2.02 12.19 21.36
CA THR A 147 -0.69 12.13 20.73
C THR A 147 -0.84 11.80 19.24
N GLY A 148 -0.01 12.43 18.40
CA GLY A 148 -0.04 12.18 16.96
C GLY A 148 -1.22 12.77 16.20
N ASN A 149 -1.76 13.91 16.65
CA ASN A 149 -2.77 14.67 15.89
C ASN A 149 -2.22 15.37 14.64
N VAL A 150 -0.90 15.44 14.50
CA VAL A 150 -0.20 15.99 13.33
C VAL A 150 0.89 14.99 12.91
N PRO A 151 1.13 14.79 11.60
CA PRO A 151 2.17 13.89 11.15
C PRO A 151 3.54 14.29 11.70
N LEU A 152 4.40 13.29 11.91
CA LEU A 152 5.74 13.49 12.44
C LEU A 152 6.51 14.52 11.59
N GLY A 153 7.10 15.51 12.27
CA GLY A 153 7.89 16.56 11.63
C GLY A 153 7.07 17.69 10.98
N LEU A 154 5.74 17.61 10.97
CA LEU A 154 4.87 18.70 10.50
C LEU A 154 4.33 19.53 11.66
N LYS A 155 4.01 20.80 11.38
CA LYS A 155 3.35 21.72 12.33
C LYS A 155 1.83 21.71 12.17
N ALA A 156 1.35 21.44 10.96
CA ALA A 156 -0.05 21.33 10.61
C ALA A 156 -0.19 20.52 9.32
N LEU A 157 -1.38 20.01 9.06
CA LEU A 157 -1.75 19.33 7.83
C LEU A 157 -2.86 20.11 7.14
N SER A 158 -2.64 20.50 5.89
CA SER A 158 -3.60 21.27 5.10
C SER A 158 -3.55 20.82 3.63
N PRO A 159 -4.64 20.31 3.05
CA PRO A 159 -5.97 20.11 3.65
C PRO A 159 -5.99 19.03 4.75
N ALA A 160 -6.94 19.11 5.69
CA ALA A 160 -7.10 18.08 6.71
C ALA A 160 -7.37 16.70 6.08
N GLY A 161 -6.76 15.66 6.62
CA GLY A 161 -6.89 14.28 6.12
C GLY A 161 -6.10 13.95 4.86
N SER A 162 -5.43 14.92 4.24
CA SER A 162 -4.51 14.65 3.12
C SER A 162 -3.31 13.81 3.54
N CYS A 163 -2.64 13.23 2.55
CA CYS A 163 -1.30 12.66 2.70
C CYS A 163 -0.47 12.95 1.46
N PRO A 164 0.85 12.68 1.46
CA PRO A 164 1.70 12.99 0.32
C PRO A 164 1.21 12.39 -1.01
N ALA A 165 0.68 11.17 -0.99
CA ALA A 165 0.08 10.52 -2.16
C ALA A 165 -1.25 11.13 -2.62
N ASN A 166 -2.02 11.76 -1.72
CA ASN A 166 -3.27 12.46 -2.06
C ASN A 166 -3.27 13.86 -1.42
N PRO A 167 -2.55 14.82 -2.03
CA PRO A 167 -2.35 16.15 -1.44
C PRO A 167 -3.61 17.02 -1.46
N ASN A 168 -4.63 16.63 -2.24
CA ASN A 168 -5.82 17.43 -2.45
C ASN A 168 -6.89 17.24 -1.35
N GLY A 169 -6.71 16.26 -0.46
CA GLY A 169 -7.66 16.01 0.61
C GLY A 169 -7.69 14.55 1.07
N PRO A 170 -8.69 14.18 1.88
CA PRO A 170 -8.85 12.81 2.36
C PRO A 170 -9.24 11.86 1.21
N VAL A 171 -9.09 10.56 1.47
CA VAL A 171 -9.52 9.50 0.55
C VAL A 171 -11.03 9.26 0.71
N PRO A 172 -11.81 9.14 -0.38
CA PRO A 172 -13.22 8.81 -0.29
C PRO A 172 -13.48 7.50 0.47
N ASP A 173 -14.61 7.45 1.16
CA ASP A 173 -15.00 6.26 1.92
C ASP A 173 -15.23 5.07 0.98
N GLY A 174 -14.69 3.91 1.34
CA GLY A 174 -14.80 2.68 0.54
C GLY A 174 -13.79 2.56 -0.61
N GLU A 175 -12.94 3.56 -0.82
CA GLU A 175 -11.87 3.49 -1.82
C GLU A 175 -10.54 3.04 -1.22
N GLN A 176 -9.68 2.47 -2.06
CA GLN A 176 -8.30 2.12 -1.71
C GLN A 176 -7.36 3.19 -2.30
N LEU A 177 -6.34 3.61 -1.56
CA LEU A 177 -5.43 4.64 -2.05
C LEU A 177 -4.69 4.18 -3.32
N ASN A 178 -4.40 2.89 -3.41
CA ASN A 178 -3.74 2.29 -4.57
C ASN A 178 -4.59 2.30 -5.86
N THR A 179 -5.90 2.52 -5.79
CA THR A 179 -6.75 2.71 -6.99
C THR A 179 -6.75 4.15 -7.46
N LEU A 180 -6.41 5.09 -6.59
CA LEU A 180 -6.37 6.53 -6.86
C LEU A 180 -4.98 7.01 -7.27
N VAL A 181 -3.95 6.34 -6.78
CA VAL A 181 -2.57 6.79 -6.90
C VAL A 181 -1.69 5.63 -7.38
N GLN A 182 -0.96 5.87 -8.47
CA GLN A 182 0.00 4.91 -9.01
C GLN A 182 1.44 5.22 -8.58
N ASN A 183 1.76 6.44 -8.15
CA ASN A 183 3.10 6.80 -7.72
C ASN A 183 3.07 7.32 -6.28
N PRO A 184 3.82 6.72 -5.34
CA PRO A 184 3.96 7.28 -4.00
C PRO A 184 4.75 8.58 -4.12
N ILE A 185 4.13 9.66 -3.67
CA ILE A 185 4.78 10.97 -3.63
C ILE A 185 5.26 11.15 -2.20
N ALA A 186 6.51 11.56 -2.01
CA ALA A 186 7.01 11.91 -0.67
C ALA A 186 6.62 13.35 -0.31
N ALA A 187 6.44 13.63 0.99
CA ALA A 187 6.15 14.98 1.45
C ALA A 187 7.22 15.96 0.94
N GLY A 188 6.79 16.98 0.18
CA GLY A 188 7.66 18.01 -0.39
C GLY A 188 7.99 17.85 -1.88
N SER A 189 7.58 16.76 -2.54
CA SER A 189 7.59 16.72 -4.00
C SER A 189 6.34 17.39 -4.54
N THR A 190 6.50 18.55 -5.19
CA THR A 190 5.42 19.24 -5.90
C THR A 190 4.81 18.33 -6.95
N VAL A 191 3.53 18.02 -6.80
CA VAL A 191 2.76 17.24 -7.77
C VAL A 191 2.47 18.13 -8.98
N GLU A 192 3.07 17.81 -10.12
CA GLU A 192 2.59 18.29 -11.41
C GLU A 192 1.41 17.38 -11.79
N THR A 193 0.20 17.80 -11.41
CA THR A 193 -1.05 17.08 -11.73
C THR A 193 -1.27 17.12 -13.24
N THR A 194 -0.79 16.10 -13.95
CA THR A 194 -1.28 15.83 -15.31
C THR A 194 -2.60 15.06 -15.16
N PRO A 195 -3.75 15.61 -15.59
CA PRO A 195 -5.01 14.91 -15.50
C PRO A 195 -4.98 13.66 -16.39
N SER A 196 -5.21 12.50 -15.78
CA SER A 196 -5.39 11.24 -16.48
C SER A 196 -6.69 11.32 -17.28
N ALA A 197 -6.57 11.60 -18.59
CA ALA A 197 -7.70 11.64 -19.50
C ALA A 197 -8.26 10.23 -19.68
N GLY A 198 -9.54 10.06 -19.37
CA GLY A 198 -10.26 8.81 -19.48
C GLY A 198 -10.22 8.24 -20.89
N ASN A 199 -9.97 6.92 -20.95
CA ASN A 199 -10.22 6.11 -22.12
C ASN A 199 -11.69 6.19 -22.52
N SER A 200 -12.00 6.79 -23.67
CA SER A 200 -13.13 6.41 -24.52
C SER A 200 -13.01 6.95 -25.94
N ALA A 201 -13.24 6.02 -26.88
CA ALA A 201 -13.49 6.18 -28.31
C ALA A 201 -12.30 6.39 -29.28
N VAL A 202 -11.95 5.29 -29.94
CA VAL A 202 -11.30 5.22 -31.26
C VAL A 202 -12.23 5.82 -32.32
N PRO A 203 -11.69 6.63 -33.26
CA PRO A 203 -12.01 6.37 -34.65
C PRO A 203 -10.74 6.23 -35.52
N SER A 204 -10.85 5.26 -36.42
CA SER A 204 -9.97 4.99 -37.55
C SER A 204 -9.83 6.19 -38.48
N GLN A 205 -8.60 6.53 -38.89
CA GLN A 205 -8.33 7.00 -40.24
C GLN A 205 -6.85 6.87 -40.59
N GLY A 206 -6.59 6.20 -41.72
CA GLY A 206 -5.27 5.96 -42.26
C GLY A 206 -4.68 7.16 -42.99
N GLY A 207 -3.36 7.16 -43.07
CA GLY A 207 -2.58 8.06 -43.90
C GLY A 207 -1.24 7.42 -44.22
N SER A 208 -1.09 6.98 -45.48
CA SER A 208 0.18 6.57 -46.08
C SER A 208 1.14 7.76 -46.16
N GLY A 209 2.42 7.51 -45.89
CA GLY A 209 3.50 8.45 -46.18
C GLY A 209 4.84 7.75 -46.05
N SER A 210 5.33 7.19 -47.16
CA SER A 210 6.73 6.82 -47.35
C SER A 210 7.59 8.07 -47.38
N GLU A 211 8.76 8.06 -46.74
CA GLU A 211 10.02 8.52 -47.34
C GLU A 211 11.23 8.14 -46.47
N VAL A 212 12.26 7.61 -47.15
CA VAL A 212 13.63 7.30 -46.71
C VAL A 212 14.53 8.15 -47.65
N PRO A 213 15.61 8.80 -47.17
CA PRO A 213 16.98 8.26 -47.33
C PRO A 213 17.91 8.61 -46.14
N ASP A 214 18.74 7.70 -45.63
CA ASP A 214 20.07 7.24 -46.07
C ASP A 214 21.26 8.05 -45.45
N SER A 215 22.33 7.32 -45.10
CA SER A 215 23.38 7.58 -44.10
C SER A 215 24.56 8.46 -44.59
N PRO A 216 25.56 8.87 -43.75
CA PRO A 216 26.74 8.02 -43.44
C PRO A 216 27.41 8.20 -42.03
N PRO A 217 28.40 7.34 -41.65
CA PRO A 217 29.11 7.31 -40.35
C PRO A 217 30.56 7.92 -40.41
N PRO A 218 31.50 7.62 -39.46
CA PRO A 218 31.72 8.10 -38.07
C PRO A 218 32.99 9.00 -37.95
N PRO A 219 33.51 9.30 -36.74
CA PRO A 219 34.87 8.81 -36.46
C PRO A 219 35.15 8.34 -35.01
N THR A 220 36.12 7.43 -34.93
CA THR A 220 36.83 6.88 -33.78
C THR A 220 38.03 7.75 -33.36
N SER A 221 38.36 7.77 -32.06
CA SER A 221 39.70 7.88 -31.41
C SER A 221 39.53 8.39 -29.97
N SER A 222 40.41 8.22 -28.98
CA SER A 222 41.37 7.22 -28.53
C SER A 222 42.03 7.81 -27.27
N ALA A 223 42.43 6.94 -26.33
CA ALA A 223 43.56 7.06 -25.39
C ALA A 223 43.45 7.86 -24.06
N SER A 224 43.87 7.12 -23.01
CA SER A 224 44.79 7.47 -21.89
C SER A 224 44.43 8.63 -20.95
N GLY A 225 44.60 8.58 -19.63
CA GLY A 225 45.37 7.74 -18.71
C GLY A 225 45.63 8.56 -17.43
N ASN A 226 46.16 7.91 -16.39
CA ASN A 226 46.58 8.45 -15.07
C ASN A 226 45.45 8.82 -14.07
N THR A 227 45.54 8.54 -12.76
CA THR A 227 46.73 8.40 -11.90
C THR A 227 46.41 7.61 -10.62
N SER A 228 47.38 6.83 -10.18
CA SER A 228 47.53 6.25 -8.85
C SER A 228 47.66 7.31 -7.75
N GLY A 229 47.29 6.95 -6.51
CA GLY A 229 47.71 7.64 -5.28
C GLY A 229 46.85 7.22 -4.08
N THR A 230 47.21 6.16 -3.34
CA THR A 230 48.07 6.16 -2.14
C THR A 230 47.25 6.08 -0.85
N ALA A 231 47.63 5.10 -0.04
CA ALA A 231 47.13 4.71 1.26
C ALA A 231 47.09 5.86 2.30
N ASN A 232 46.22 5.72 3.31
CA ASN A 232 46.67 5.95 4.67
C ASN A 232 45.97 5.06 5.71
N SER A 233 46.80 4.68 6.67
CA SER A 233 46.66 3.73 7.76
C SER A 233 45.64 4.12 8.83
N GLY A 234 44.99 3.09 9.37
CA GLY A 234 44.81 2.77 10.80
C GLY A 234 44.54 3.88 11.81
N SER A 235 43.49 3.70 12.62
CA SER A 235 43.64 3.88 14.07
C SER A 235 42.56 3.11 14.84
N SER A 236 43.03 2.09 15.55
CA SER A 236 42.40 1.40 16.67
C SER A 236 42.26 2.30 17.89
N CYS A 237 41.20 2.12 18.68
CA CYS A 237 41.08 2.38 20.13
C CYS A 237 39.64 2.05 20.54
N SER A 238 39.30 1.51 21.70
CA SER A 238 39.98 0.73 22.73
C SER A 238 38.85 0.32 23.67
N ILE A 239 38.88 -0.91 24.13
CA ILE A 239 38.03 -1.46 25.18
C ILE A 239 38.53 -0.93 26.53
N ASN A 240 37.62 -0.49 27.42
CA ASN A 240 37.67 -0.74 28.87
C ASN A 240 36.62 0.09 29.64
N PRO A 241 36.32 -0.27 30.90
CA PRO A 241 36.19 -1.59 31.50
C PRO A 241 34.73 -1.90 31.92
#